data_AF-A0AAU0RNB6-F1
#
_entry.id   AF-A0AAU0RNB6-F1
#
_cell.length_a   1.000
_cell.length_b   1.000
_cell.length_c   1.000
_cell.angle_alpha   90.00
_cell.angle_beta   90.00
_cell.angle_gamma   90.00
#
_symmetry.space_group_name_H-M   'P 1'
#
loop_
_entity.id
_entity.type
_entity.pdbx_description
1 polymer ?
#
loop_
_entity_poly.entity_id
_entity_poly.type
_entity_poly.pdbx_seq_one_letter_code
_entity_poly.pdbx_strand_id
1 'polypeptide(L)'
;MPIPEKILSRKDEITAVFMQLVDAHLDDLLQGRTEERYKPSDFAARMHIAPVHLTNTIKLTLNTSPCEIMEDRVILEAKKMLEATTLSVADIGNTFGFPEPTNFNRFFKNLTGITPLQYRKSKILKY
;
A
#
# COMPACT_ATOMS: atom_id res chain seq x y z
N MET A 1 6.63 39.91 -6.95
CA MET A 1 5.66 39.14 -7.76
C MET A 1 5.51 37.78 -7.10
N PRO A 2 4.30 37.36 -6.70
CA PRO A 2 4.10 36.00 -6.23
C PRO A 2 4.20 35.04 -7.42
N ILE A 3 4.91 33.94 -7.24
CA ILE A 3 5.04 32.84 -8.20
C ILE A 3 3.64 32.21 -8.36
N PRO A 4 3.17 31.89 -9.58
CA PRO A 4 1.86 31.27 -9.76
C PRO A 4 1.85 29.93 -9.04
N GLU A 5 0.89 29.72 -8.13
CA GLU A 5 0.55 28.38 -7.65
C GLU A 5 0.27 27.51 -8.88
N LYS A 6 1.07 26.45 -9.04
CA LYS A 6 1.01 25.58 -10.21
C LYS A 6 -0.41 25.00 -10.27
N ILE A 7 -1.23 25.43 -11.22
CA ILE A 7 -2.57 24.85 -11.46
C ILE A 7 -2.33 23.37 -11.76
N LEU A 8 -2.67 22.52 -10.79
CA LEU A 8 -2.45 21.09 -10.89
C LEU A 8 -3.34 20.56 -12.01
N SER A 9 -2.80 19.72 -12.91
CA SER A 9 -3.66 19.14 -13.95
C SER A 9 -4.69 18.22 -13.31
N ARG A 10 -5.86 18.04 -13.92
CA ARG A 10 -6.89 17.13 -13.40
C ARG A 10 -6.35 15.72 -13.13
N LYS A 11 -5.40 15.25 -13.94
CA LYS A 11 -4.74 13.95 -13.76
C LYS A 11 -3.89 13.94 -12.49
N ASP A 12 -3.12 15.00 -12.25
CA ASP A 12 -2.28 15.12 -11.06
C ASP A 12 -3.14 15.26 -9.79
N GLU A 13 -4.30 15.94 -9.85
CA GLU A 13 -5.27 15.98 -8.75
C GLU A 13 -5.83 14.60 -8.41
N ILE A 14 -6.26 13.84 -9.44
CA ILE A 14 -6.74 12.46 -9.27
C ILE A 14 -5.65 11.62 -8.60
N THR A 15 -4.42 11.72 -9.09
CA THR A 15 -3.28 10.99 -8.53
C THR A 15 -3.03 11.39 -7.07
N ALA A 16 -3.03 12.68 -6.75
CA ALA A 16 -2.84 13.15 -5.37
C ALA A 16 -3.94 12.65 -4.43
N VAL A 17 -5.22 12.75 -4.84
CA VAL A 17 -6.35 12.26 -4.05
C VAL A 17 -6.30 10.74 -3.88
N PHE A 18 -5.95 10.00 -4.93
CA PHE A 18 -5.76 8.55 -4.85
C PHE A 18 -4.70 8.19 -3.82
N MET A 19 -3.54 8.86 -3.84
CA MET A 19 -2.48 8.62 -2.87
C MET A 19 -2.96 8.91 -1.43
N GLN A 20 -3.70 10.00 -1.20
CA GLN A 20 -4.27 10.29 0.11
C GLN A 20 -5.25 9.20 0.58
N LEU A 21 -6.07 8.66 -0.32
CA LEU A 21 -6.98 7.57 0.03
C LEU A 21 -6.26 6.26 0.32
N VAL A 22 -5.17 5.96 -0.39
CA VAL A 22 -4.31 4.80 -0.08
C VAL A 22 -3.74 4.94 1.33
N ASP A 23 -3.25 6.12 1.68
CA ASP A 23 -2.65 6.41 3.00
C ASP A 23 -3.67 6.26 4.12
N ALA A 24 -4.84 6.88 3.95
CA ALA A 24 -5.93 6.78 4.92
C ALA A 24 -6.40 5.33 5.11
N HIS A 25 -6.55 4.60 4.01
CA HIS A 25 -6.99 3.21 4.08
C HIS A 25 -5.92 2.29 4.70
N LEU A 26 -4.64 2.55 4.46
CA LEU A 26 -3.54 1.83 5.10
C LEU A 26 -3.52 2.08 6.61
N ASP A 27 -3.77 3.32 7.05
CA ASP A 27 -3.93 3.62 8.48
C ASP A 27 -5.15 2.89 9.08
N ASP A 28 -6.27 2.82 8.36
CA ASP A 28 -7.43 2.04 8.81
C ASP A 28 -7.10 0.56 9.04
N LEU A 29 -6.32 -0.06 8.15
CA LEU A 29 -5.85 -1.45 8.30
C LEU A 29 -4.94 -1.61 9.52
N LEU A 30 -3.95 -0.72 9.66
CA LEU A 30 -2.98 -0.78 10.77
C LEU A 30 -3.64 -0.58 12.14
N GLN A 31 -4.71 0.21 12.19
CA GLN A 31 -5.47 0.50 13.42
C GLN A 31 -6.61 -0.51 13.64
N GLY A 32 -6.76 -1.52 12.77
CA GLY A 32 -7.81 -2.53 12.88
C GLY A 32 -9.22 -1.97 12.69
N ARG A 33 -9.37 -0.81 12.03
CA ARG A 33 -10.68 -0.23 11.69
C ARG A 33 -11.34 -0.92 10.50
N THR A 34 -10.55 -1.63 9.70
CA THR A 34 -10.98 -2.50 8.62
C THR A 34 -10.04 -3.69 8.52
N GLU A 35 -10.57 -4.84 8.08
CA GLU A 35 -9.78 -6.07 7.88
C GLU A 35 -9.57 -6.36 6.37
N GLU A 36 -10.38 -5.74 5.51
CA GLU A 36 -10.32 -5.95 4.07
C GLU A 36 -9.57 -4.82 3.36
N ARG A 37 -8.75 -5.20 2.38
CA ARG A 37 -8.08 -4.27 1.49
C ARG A 37 -9.00 -3.80 0.37
N TYR A 38 -8.98 -2.50 0.11
CA TYR A 38 -9.63 -1.92 -1.04
C TYR A 38 -9.02 -2.40 -2.35
N LYS A 39 -9.93 -2.67 -3.29
CA LYS A 39 -9.65 -2.87 -4.70
C LYS A 39 -9.57 -1.51 -5.40
N PRO A 40 -8.97 -1.42 -6.59
CA PRO A 40 -9.00 -0.19 -7.39
C PRO A 40 -10.41 0.38 -7.61
N SER A 41 -11.44 -0.48 -7.67
CA SER A 41 -12.84 -0.06 -7.77
C SER A 41 -13.33 0.75 -6.58
N ASP A 42 -12.87 0.42 -5.37
CA ASP A 42 -13.34 1.03 -4.13
C ASP A 42 -12.76 2.45 -4.00
N PHE A 43 -11.49 2.61 -4.36
CA PHE A 43 -10.86 3.93 -4.50
C PHE A 43 -11.56 4.78 -5.55
N ALA A 44 -11.84 4.21 -6.73
CA ALA A 44 -12.52 4.93 -7.80
C ALA A 44 -13.94 5.38 -7.40
N ALA A 45 -14.67 4.53 -6.69
CA ALA A 45 -15.99 4.86 -6.16
C ALA A 45 -15.94 6.04 -5.17
N ARG A 46 -14.95 6.05 -4.26
CA ARG A 46 -14.71 7.16 -3.31
C ARG A 46 -14.33 8.48 -3.99
N MET A 47 -13.75 8.40 -5.17
CA MET A 47 -13.37 9.55 -5.98
C MET A 47 -14.46 9.96 -6.99
N HIS A 48 -15.58 9.24 -7.02
CA HIS A 48 -16.68 9.42 -7.98
C HIS A 48 -16.22 9.35 -9.45
N ILE A 49 -15.31 8.42 -9.76
CA ILE A 49 -14.81 8.17 -11.12
C ILE A 49 -14.92 6.70 -11.50
N ALA A 50 -14.88 6.42 -12.80
CA ALA A 50 -14.83 5.04 -13.28
C ALA A 50 -13.48 4.37 -12.91
N PRO A 51 -13.46 3.09 -12.51
CA PRO A 51 -12.22 2.38 -12.17
C PRO A 51 -11.17 2.41 -13.29
N VAL A 52 -11.61 2.31 -14.56
CA VAL A 52 -10.72 2.42 -15.72
C VAL A 52 -10.06 3.80 -15.84
N HIS A 53 -10.76 4.86 -15.44
CA HIS A 53 -10.21 6.21 -15.46
C HIS A 53 -9.13 6.37 -14.39
N LEU A 54 -9.35 5.82 -13.19
CA LEU A 54 -8.33 5.76 -12.14
C LEU A 54 -7.08 5.03 -12.63
N THR A 55 -7.23 3.78 -13.09
CA THR A 55 -6.10 2.95 -13.55
C THR A 55 -5.31 3.63 -14.66
N ASN A 56 -5.99 4.19 -15.66
CA ASN A 56 -5.32 4.90 -16.76
C ASN A 56 -4.60 6.16 -16.26
N THR A 57 -5.21 6.91 -15.35
CA THR A 57 -4.60 8.13 -14.81
C THR A 57 -3.34 7.81 -14.02
N ILE A 58 -3.40 6.84 -13.11
CA ILE A 58 -2.23 6.40 -12.33
C ILE A 58 -1.12 5.89 -13.24
N LYS A 59 -1.46 5.09 -14.26
CA LYS A 59 -0.49 4.61 -15.24
C LYS A 59 0.17 5.75 -16.01
N LEU A 60 -0.59 6.78 -16.39
CA LEU A 60 -0.06 7.93 -17.12
C LEU A 60 0.82 8.83 -16.26
N THR A 61 0.47 9.04 -14.99
CA THR A 61 1.20 9.99 -14.12
C THR A 61 2.38 9.35 -13.39
N LEU A 62 2.28 8.07 -13.01
CA LEU A 62 3.24 7.39 -12.15
C LEU A 62 3.89 6.16 -12.81
N ASN A 63 3.47 5.79 -14.04
CA ASN A 63 3.97 4.63 -14.76
C ASN A 63 3.84 3.29 -13.99
N THR A 64 2.79 3.18 -13.17
CA THR A 64 2.46 1.99 -12.35
C THR A 64 0.94 1.83 -12.26
N SER A 65 0.46 0.79 -11.58
CA SER A 65 -0.96 0.53 -11.35
C SER A 65 -1.39 0.90 -9.91
N PRO A 66 -2.69 1.15 -9.68
CA PRO A 66 -3.23 1.33 -8.33
C PRO A 66 -2.96 0.14 -7.40
N CYS A 67 -2.92 -1.08 -7.95
CA CYS A 67 -2.64 -2.29 -7.21
C CYS A 67 -1.19 -2.33 -6.72
N GLU A 68 -0.23 -2.10 -7.63
CA GLU A 68 1.20 -2.05 -7.30
C GLU A 68 1.49 -0.99 -6.23
N ILE A 69 0.87 0.20 -6.33
CA ILE A 69 0.99 1.24 -5.30
C ILE A 69 0.52 0.72 -3.94
N MET A 70 -0.64 0.07 -3.87
CA MET A 70 -1.14 -0.48 -2.60
C MET A 70 -0.20 -1.58 -2.07
N GLU A 71 0.31 -2.45 -2.95
CA GLU A 71 1.25 -3.52 -2.60
C GLU A 71 2.57 -2.96 -2.06
N ASP A 72 3.12 -1.92 -2.69
CA ASP A 72 4.33 -1.21 -2.26
C ASP A 72 4.17 -0.54 -0.90
N ARG A 73 2.97 0.00 -0.63
CA ARG A 73 2.67 0.60 0.68
C ARG A 73 2.50 -0.44 1.76
N VAL A 74 1.81 -1.54 1.48
CA VAL A 74 1.68 -2.67 2.40
C VAL A 74 3.05 -3.28 2.72
N ILE A 75 3.90 -3.51 1.72
CA ILE A 75 5.22 -4.12 1.97
C ILE A 75 6.13 -3.20 2.79
N LEU A 76 6.02 -1.88 2.62
CA LEU A 76 6.77 -0.92 3.40
C LEU A 76 6.37 -0.98 4.88
N GLU A 77 5.07 -0.96 5.19
CA GLU A 77 4.59 -1.04 6.57
C GLU A 77 4.85 -2.42 7.19
N ALA A 78 4.68 -3.49 6.42
CA ALA A 78 5.03 -4.84 6.87
C ALA A 78 6.51 -4.94 7.28
N LYS A 79 7.43 -4.35 6.51
CA LYS A 79 8.86 -4.29 6.86
C LYS A 79 9.08 -3.54 8.18
N LYS A 80 8.44 -2.39 8.37
CA LYS A 80 8.51 -1.62 9.62
C LYS A 80 8.00 -2.43 10.81
N MET A 81 6.87 -3.12 10.68
CA MET A 81 6.32 -3.97 11.74
C MET A 81 7.24 -5.16 12.06
N LEU A 82 7.86 -5.77 11.03
CA LEU A 82 8.82 -6.87 11.21
C LEU A 82 10.07 -6.44 11.98
N GLU A 83 10.48 -5.17 11.86
CA GLU A 83 11.64 -4.59 12.53
C GLU A 83 11.31 -4.06 13.93
N ALA A 84 10.16 -3.41 14.10
CA ALA A 84 9.80 -2.70 15.32
C ALA A 84 9.04 -3.54 16.35
N THR A 85 8.49 -4.70 15.97
CA THR A 85 7.59 -5.49 16.83
C THR A 85 8.00 -6.96 16.92
N THR A 86 7.53 -7.63 17.98
CA THR A 86 7.67 -9.08 18.17
C THR A 86 6.46 -9.87 17.64
N LEU A 87 5.53 -9.22 16.92
CA LEU A 87 4.33 -9.87 16.38
C LEU A 87 4.69 -11.05 15.48
N SER A 88 3.84 -12.07 15.46
CA SER A 88 4.07 -13.20 14.57
C SER A 88 3.89 -12.78 13.11
N VAL A 89 4.50 -13.52 12.17
CA VAL A 89 4.30 -13.28 10.73
C VAL A 89 2.83 -13.45 10.35
N ALA A 90 2.09 -14.31 11.07
CA ALA A 90 0.65 -14.49 10.89
C ALA A 90 -0.12 -13.22 11.30
N ASP A 91 0.15 -12.66 12.48
CA ASP A 91 -0.54 -11.46 12.98
C ASP A 91 -0.28 -10.24 12.08
N ILE A 92 0.95 -10.09 11.59
CA ILE A 92 1.31 -9.05 10.63
C ILE A 92 0.54 -9.26 9.31
N GLY A 93 0.47 -10.51 8.81
CA GLY A 93 -0.31 -10.81 7.61
C GLY A 93 -1.80 -10.51 7.78
N ASN A 94 -2.37 -10.87 8.93
CA ASN A 94 -3.77 -10.61 9.25
C ASN A 94 -4.09 -9.11 9.24
N THR A 95 -3.17 -8.26 9.73
CA THR A 95 -3.31 -6.78 9.72
C THR A 95 -3.55 -6.24 8.31
N PHE A 96 -2.97 -6.87 7.28
CA PHE A 96 -3.12 -6.44 5.89
C PHE A 96 -4.15 -7.27 5.11
N GLY A 97 -5.07 -7.94 5.81
CA GLY A 97 -6.14 -8.73 5.19
C GLY A 97 -5.63 -9.96 4.44
N PHE A 98 -4.58 -10.62 4.94
CA PHE A 98 -4.18 -11.96 4.49
C PHE A 98 -4.68 -13.01 5.48
N PRO A 99 -5.79 -13.73 5.18
CA PRO A 99 -6.36 -14.71 6.13
C PRO A 99 -5.40 -15.87 6.42
N GLU A 100 -4.57 -16.21 5.43
CA GLU A 100 -3.63 -17.32 5.50
C GLU A 100 -2.19 -16.81 5.54
N PRO A 101 -1.38 -17.17 6.55
CA PRO A 101 0.02 -16.75 6.66
C PRO A 101 0.86 -17.14 5.44
N THR A 102 0.52 -18.24 4.77
CA THR A 102 1.17 -18.70 3.54
C THR A 102 1.01 -17.68 2.39
N ASN A 103 -0.14 -17.03 2.30
CA ASN A 103 -0.40 -16.01 1.28
C ASN A 103 0.45 -14.76 1.53
N PHE A 104 0.53 -14.31 2.79
CA PHE A 104 1.40 -13.20 3.17
C PHE A 104 2.88 -13.51 2.93
N ASN A 105 3.34 -14.70 3.29
CA ASN A 105 4.73 -15.12 3.03
C ASN A 105 5.07 -15.08 1.53
N ARG A 106 4.18 -15.59 0.67
CA ARG A 106 4.36 -15.56 -0.79
C ARG A 106 4.35 -14.12 -1.32
N PHE A 107 3.38 -13.31 -0.89
CA PHE A 107 3.29 -11.90 -1.25
C PHE A 107 4.58 -11.14 -0.90
N PHE A 108 5.03 -11.26 0.35
CA PHE A 108 6.23 -10.59 0.83
C PHE A 108 7.47 -11.07 0.08
N LYS A 109 7.61 -12.38 -0.16
CA LYS A 109 8.74 -12.94 -0.91
C LYS A 109 8.75 -12.49 -2.37
N ASN A 110 7.59 -12.42 -3.02
CA ASN A 110 7.49 -11.98 -4.40
C ASN A 110 7.98 -10.52 -4.57
N LEU A 111 7.66 -9.64 -3.61
CA LEU A 111 8.05 -8.23 -3.66
C LEU A 111 9.46 -7.95 -3.14
N THR A 112 10.00 -8.80 -2.25
CA THR A 112 11.28 -8.51 -1.56
C THR A 112 12.41 -9.50 -1.87
N GLY A 113 12.10 -10.62 -2.52
CA GLY A 113 13.03 -11.71 -2.80
C GLY A 113 13.24 -12.70 -1.64
N ILE A 114 12.83 -12.36 -0.41
CA ILE A 114 13.05 -13.20 0.79
C ILE A 114 11.79 -13.31 1.65
N THR A 115 11.71 -14.29 2.53
CA THR A 115 10.54 -14.44 3.41
C THR A 115 10.51 -13.37 4.52
N PRO A 116 9.34 -13.04 5.09
CA PRO A 116 9.22 -12.16 6.25
C PRO A 116 10.14 -12.55 7.41
N LEU A 117 10.26 -13.85 7.68
CA LEU A 117 11.11 -14.37 8.75
C LEU A 117 12.61 -14.21 8.43
N GLN A 118 13.02 -14.43 7.18
CA GLN A 118 14.39 -14.16 6.73
C GLN A 118 14.71 -12.68 6.83
N TYR A 119 13.78 -11.81 6.42
CA TYR A 119 13.91 -10.36 6.54
C TYR A 119 14.13 -9.94 7.99
N ARG A 120 13.27 -10.37 8.92
CA ARG A 120 13.39 -10.08 10.35
C ARG A 120 14.73 -10.51 10.93
N LYS A 121 15.16 -11.74 10.64
CA LYS A 121 16.48 -12.25 11.09
C LYS A 121 17.63 -11.41 10.57
N SER A 122 17.58 -10.99 9.30
CA SER A 122 18.63 -10.16 8.68
C SER A 122 18.77 -8.77 9.32
N LYS A 123 17.72 -8.26 9.95
CA LYS A 123 17.71 -6.95 10.61
C LYS A 123 18.20 -7.00 12.05
N ILE A 124 17.91 -8.10 12.75
CA ILE A 124 18.42 -8.35 14.11
C ILE A 124 19.94 -8.53 14.09
N LEU A 125 20.50 -9.20 13.08
CA LEU A 125 21.95 -9.46 12.96
C LEU A 125 22.80 -8.24 12.53
N LYS A 126 22.19 -7.06 12.35
CA LYS A 126 22.89 -5.81 12.00
C LYS A 126 23.23 -4.93 13.21
N TYR A 127 22.98 -5.42 14.42
CA TYR A 127 23.35 -4.82 15.70
C TYR A 127 24.18 -5.82 16.51
#